data_AF-A0A920RYQ6-F1
#
_entry.id   AF-A0A920RYQ6-F1
#
_cell.length_a   1.000
_cell.length_b   1.000
_cell.length_c   1.000
_cell.angle_alpha   90.00
_cell.angle_beta   90.00
_cell.angle_gamma   90.00
#
_symmetry.space_group_name_H-M   'P 1'
#
loop_
_entity.id
_entity.type
_entity.pdbx_description
1 polymer ?
#
loop_
_entity_poly.entity_id
_entity_poly.type
_entity_poly.pdbx_seq_one_letter_code
_entity_poly.pdbx_strand_id
1 'polypeptide(L)' 'MASMDMIKLAGGEPANFLDVGGGATPEKMVKAFKLISQDEKVKVILVNIFAGINRCDWVAEGIVQA' A
#
# COMPACT_ATOMS: atom_id res chain seq x y z
N MET A 1 -9.80 -4.89 1.51
CA MET A 1 -11.02 -4.36 2.16
C MET A 1 -11.02 -4.57 3.67
N ALA A 2 -10.83 -5.79 4.20
CA ALA A 2 -10.80 -6.03 5.65
C ALA A 2 -9.85 -5.11 6.48
N SER A 3 -8.72 -4.69 5.91
CA SER A 3 -7.81 -3.73 6.58
C SER A 3 -8.45 -2.37 6.83
N MET A 4 -9.33 -1.90 5.93
CA MET A 4 -10.05 -0.63 6.09
C MET A 4 -11.09 -0.74 7.21
N ASP A 5 -11.78 -1.87 7.28
CA ASP A 5 -12.73 -2.17 8.35
C ASP A 5 -12.03 -2.21 9.71
N MET A 6 -10.84 -2.82 9.79
CA MET A 6 -10.02 -2.80 11.01
C MET A 6 -9.62 -1.38 11.44
N ILE A 7 -9.28 -0.50 10.50
CA ILE A 7 -8.99 0.91 10.81
C ILE A 7 -10.22 1.59 11.42
N LYS A 8 -11.41 1.38 10.84
CA LYS A 8 -12.66 1.91 11.39
C LYS A 8 -12.99 1.34 12.78
N LEU A 9 -12.83 0.04 12.97
CA LEU A 9 -13.03 -0.62 14.27
C LEU A 9 -12.07 -0.09 15.35
N ALA A 10 -10.86 0.30 14.96
CA ALA A 10 -9.89 0.94 15.83
C ALA A 10 -10.14 2.46 16.05
N GLY A 11 -11.24 3.01 15.51
CA GLY A 11 -11.62 4.43 15.65
C GLY A 11 -10.93 5.39 14.68
N GLY A 12 -10.21 4.87 13.68
CA GLY A 12 -9.62 5.66 12.60
C GLY A 12 -10.54 5.79 11.39
N GLU A 13 -10.22 6.75 10.52
CA GLU A 13 -10.91 6.90 9.24
C GLU A 13 -9.90 6.72 8.10
N PRO A 14 -10.00 5.64 7.31
CA PRO A 14 -9.03 5.41 6.27
C PRO A 14 -9.24 6.40 5.11
N ALA A 15 -8.16 7.08 4.71
CA ALA A 15 -8.21 8.16 3.73
C ALA A 15 -8.40 7.66 2.30
N ASN A 16 -7.75 6.55 1.95
CA ASN A 16 -7.70 6.03 0.58
C ASN A 16 -7.37 4.53 0.61
N PHE A 17 -7.58 3.84 -0.51
CA PHE A 17 -7.26 2.43 -0.70
C PHE A 17 -6.65 2.22 -2.10
N LEU A 18 -5.51 1.54 -2.15
CA LEU A 18 -4.85 1.14 -3.39
C LEU A 18 -4.39 -0.31 -3.26
N ASP A 19 -4.69 -1.11 -4.28
CA ASP A 19 -4.25 -2.49 -4.40
C ASP A 19 -3.30 -2.64 -5.60
N VAL A 20 -2.20 -3.35 -5.40
CA VAL A 20 -1.25 -3.70 -6.46
C VAL A 20 -1.41 -5.18 -6.74
N GLY A 21 -2.03 -5.48 -7.89
CA GLY A 21 -2.23 -6.86 -8.35
C GLY A 21 -0.93 -7.65 -8.52
N GLY A 22 -1.05 -8.91 -8.92
CA GLY A 22 0.08 -9.82 -9.05
C GLY A 22 1.20 -9.31 -9.98
N GLY A 23 2.45 -9.65 -9.64
CA GLY A 23 3.62 -9.20 -10.38
C GLY A 23 4.00 -7.76 -10.05
N ALA A 24 4.00 -7.44 -8.75
CA ALA A 24 4.44 -6.16 -8.21
C ALA A 24 5.96 -6.02 -8.29
N THR A 25 6.46 -5.46 -9.41
CA THR A 25 7.88 -5.07 -9.54
C THR A 25 8.16 -3.81 -8.72
N PRO A 26 9.44 -3.54 -8.35
CA PRO A 26 9.79 -2.33 -7.61
C PRO A 26 9.26 -1.05 -8.28
N GLU A 27 9.32 -0.94 -9.61
CA GLU A 27 8.85 0.24 -10.35
C GLU A 27 7.33 0.43 -10.25
N LYS A 28 6.56 -0.66 -10.27
CA LYS A 28 5.11 -0.60 -10.06
C LYS A 28 4.78 -0.14 -8.64
N MET A 29 5.54 -0.61 -7.64
CA MET A 29 5.39 -0.19 -6.26
C MET A 29 5.68 1.31 -6.12
N VAL A 30 6.79 1.81 -6.67
CA VAL A 30 7.12 3.25 -6.66
C VAL A 30 5.99 4.09 -7.27
N LYS A 31 5.43 3.66 -8.41
CA LYS A 31 4.29 4.36 -9.02
C LYS A 31 3.05 4.35 -8.12
N ALA A 32 2.75 3.22 -7.49
CA ALA A 32 1.65 3.10 -6.53
C ALA A 32 1.82 4.03 -5.32
N PHE A 33 3.03 4.09 -4.74
CA PHE A 33 3.34 4.98 -3.63
C PHE A 33 3.27 6.46 -4.03
N LYS A 34 3.75 6.82 -5.22
CA LYS A 34 3.60 8.19 -5.73
C LYS A 34 2.14 8.58 -5.93
N LEU A 35 1.31 7.66 -6.44
CA LEU A 35 -0.11 7.91 -6.65
C LEU A 35 -0.86 8.08 -5.32
N ILE A 36 -0.67 7.18 -4.36
CA ILE A 36 -1.36 7.26 -3.07
C ILE A 36 -0.92 8.49 -2.26
N SER A 37 0.33 8.92 -2.42
CA SER A 37 0.88 10.10 -1.73
C SER A 37 0.42 11.43 -2.34
N GLN A 38 -0.24 11.42 -3.50
CA GLN A 38 -0.87 12.63 -4.06
C GLN A 38 -2.18 13.00 -3.36
N ASP A 39 -2.77 12.06 -2.61
CA ASP A 39 -3.95 12.36 -1.79
C ASP A 39 -3.51 13.04 -0.49
N GLU A 40 -3.78 14.34 -0.39
CA GLU A 40 -3.41 15.16 0.77
C GLU A 40 -4.04 14.68 2.10
N LYS A 41 -5.06 13.82 2.05
CA LYS A 41 -5.66 13.21 3.26
C LYS A 41 -4.82 12.05 3.80
N VAL A 42 -3.91 11.48 3.00
CA VAL A 42 -3.06 10.36 3.40
C VAL A 42 -1.92 10.87 4.28
N LYS A 43 -1.96 10.51 5.56
CA LYS A 43 -0.93 10.85 6.55
C LYS A 43 -0.03 9.68 6.92
N VAL A 44 -0.56 8.47 6.80
CA VAL A 44 0.11 7.21 7.14
C VAL A 44 -0.34 6.17 6.12
N ILE A 45 0.59 5.34 5.64
CA ILE A 45 0.32 4.24 4.72
C ILE A 45 0.50 2.92 5.47
N LEU A 46 -0.58 2.15 5.61
CA LEU A 46 -0.53 0.77 6.10
C LEU A 46 -0.33 -0.18 4.91
N VAL A 47 0.82 -0.83 4.84
CA VAL A 47 1.14 -1.80 3.78
C VAL A 47 0.79 -3.20 4.24
N ASN A 48 -0.13 -3.87 3.54
CA ASN A 48 -0.46 -5.27 3.77
C ASN A 48 -0.05 -6.10 2.55
N ILE A 49 0.75 -7.16 2.76
CA ILE A 49 1.29 -8.00 1.69
C ILE A 49 0.75 -9.42 1.84
N PHE A 50 -0.02 -9.88 0.86
CA PHE A 50 -0.40 -11.28 0.76
C PHE A 50 0.72 -12.06 0.06
N ALA A 51 1.48 -12.80 0.85
CA ALA A 51 2.53 -13.69 0.35
C ALA A 51 1.96 -14.80 -0.55
N GLY A 52 2.79 -15.36 -1.42
CA GLY A 52 2.41 -16.44 -2.34
C GLY A 52 2.23 -16.00 -3.80
N ILE A 53 2.11 -14.69 -4.06
CA ILE A 53 2.06 -14.13 -5.43
C ILE A 53 3.16 -13.09 -5.64
N ASN A 54 3.35 -12.19 -4.67
CA ASN A 54 4.36 -11.13 -4.76
C ASN A 54 5.60 -11.47 -3.92
N ARG A 55 6.78 -11.08 -4.41
CA ARG A 55 8.01 -11.19 -3.63
C ARG A 55 8.13 -10.01 -2.67
N CYS A 56 8.32 -10.29 -1.39
CA CYS A 56 8.37 -9.25 -0.36
C CYS A 56 9.59 -8.33 -0.49
N ASP A 57 10.69 -8.81 -1.07
CA ASP A 57 11.90 -8.00 -1.29
C ASP A 57 11.69 -6.92 -2.34
N TRP A 58 10.99 -7.21 -3.44
CA TRP A 58 10.61 -6.20 -4.44
C TRP A 58 9.68 -5.13 -3.87
N VAL A 59 8.77 -5.53 -2.98
CA VAL A 59 7.91 -4.57 -2.28
C VAL A 59 8.75 -3.67 -1.37
N ALA A 60 9.66 -4.25 -0.58
CA ALA A 60 10.55 -3.48 0.30
C ALA A 60 11.47 -2.54 -0.49
N GLU A 61 12.05 -3.01 -1.59
CA GLU A 61 12.87 -2.19 -2.49
C GLU A 61 12.06 -1.03 -3.08
N GLY A 62 10.85 -1.30 -3.57
CA GLY A 62 9.96 -0.26 -4.08
C GLY A 62 9.56 0.77 -3.03
N ILE A 63 9.41 0.38 -1.76
CA ILE A 63 9.16 1.33 -0.65
C ILE A 63 10.36 2.24 -0.41
N VAL A 64 11.58 1.69 -0.42
CA VAL A 64 12.81 2.48 -0.20
C VAL A 64 13.07 3.46 -1.35
N GLN A 65 12.66 3.11 -2.58
CA GLN A 65 12.83 3.95 -3.77
C GLN A 65 11.75 5.01 -3.97
N ALA A 66 10.61 4.92 -3.25
CA ALA A 66 9.44 5.78 -3.45
C ALA A 66 9.62 7.17 -2.83
#